data_AF-A0A8J5J6R6-F1
#
_entry.id   AF-A0A8J5J6R6-F1
#
_cell.length_a   1.000
_cell.length_b   1.000
_cell.length_c   1.000
_cell.angle_alpha   90.00
_cell.angle_beta   90.00
_cell.angle_gamma   90.00
#
_symmetry.space_group_name_H-M   'P 1'
#
loop_
_entity.id
_entity.type
_entity.pdbx_description
1 polymer ?
#
loop_
_entity_poly.entity_id
_entity_poly.type
_entity_poly.pdbx_seq_one_letter_code
_entity_poly.pdbx_strand_id
1 'polypeptide(L)'
;MAIGQVLGISDNSVNVTVKRIGGGFGAKIDQCNIISTAAALAATTIRKPVKIVVDLDTNMTIYGGRDPFYSTYKVGVDDQGLLQAVQATITSDSGTFEGVTLMEEILDHVAATLNIDPIDIRKRNLMLNGSTMRVNHCLLRARARLAGKADVDARKQAVAEFNQANRWKKRGIALMSMSWPHSVDLRYPFSVLVSINARDGSVAVSHGGTEMGQGINTK
;
A
#
# COMPACT_ATOMS: atom_id res chain seq x y z
N MET A 1 -3.18 -26.23 4.09
CA MET A 1 -4.09 -25.17 4.58
C MET A 1 -3.96 -25.10 6.10
N ALA A 2 -4.01 -23.92 6.74
CA ALA A 2 -3.79 -23.78 8.19
C ALA A 2 -4.77 -24.64 9.03
N ILE A 3 -6.05 -24.70 8.64
CA ILE A 3 -7.07 -25.52 9.31
C ILE A 3 -6.74 -27.01 9.24
N GLY A 4 -6.38 -27.52 8.05
CA GLY A 4 -6.00 -28.93 7.87
C GLY A 4 -4.84 -29.34 8.77
N GLN A 5 -3.83 -28.48 8.87
CA GLN A 5 -2.66 -28.69 9.74
C GLN A 5 -3.04 -28.73 11.23
N VAL A 6 -3.84 -27.78 11.72
CA VAL A 6 -4.25 -27.72 13.14
C VAL A 6 -5.13 -28.91 13.53
N LEU A 7 -5.99 -29.37 12.62
CA LEU A 7 -6.90 -30.48 12.88
C LEU A 7 -6.30 -31.87 12.60
N GLY A 8 -5.13 -31.95 11.96
CA GLY A 8 -4.53 -33.21 11.53
C GLY A 8 -5.34 -33.93 10.44
N ILE A 9 -6.02 -33.18 9.56
CA ILE A 9 -6.85 -33.70 8.48
C ILE A 9 -6.32 -33.26 7.11
N SER A 10 -6.70 -34.00 6.06
CA SER A 10 -6.32 -33.66 4.68
C SER A 10 -6.99 -32.35 4.23
N ASP A 11 -6.26 -31.51 3.50
CA ASP A 11 -6.75 -30.21 3.00
C ASP A 11 -8.02 -30.35 2.13
N ASN A 12 -8.17 -31.45 1.40
CA ASN A 12 -9.36 -31.73 0.58
C ASN A 12 -10.64 -32.01 1.38
N SER A 13 -10.54 -32.14 2.70
CA SER A 13 -11.68 -32.31 3.61
C SER A 13 -12.28 -30.98 4.08
N VAL A 14 -11.64 -29.85 3.75
CA VAL A 14 -12.03 -28.51 4.19
C VAL A 14 -12.38 -27.64 3.00
N ASN A 15 -13.63 -27.18 2.94
CA ASN A 15 -14.08 -26.19 1.97
C ASN A 15 -14.16 -24.81 2.63
N VAL A 16 -13.47 -23.82 2.05
CA VAL A 16 -13.50 -22.41 2.49
C VAL A 16 -14.29 -21.59 1.47
N THR A 17 -15.25 -20.80 1.95
CA THR A 17 -16.07 -19.94 1.08
C THR A 17 -16.05 -18.51 1.56
N VAL A 18 -15.77 -17.58 0.65
CA VAL A 18 -15.77 -16.13 0.92
C VAL A 18 -16.59 -15.44 -0.16
N LYS A 19 -17.73 -14.86 0.24
CA LYS A 19 -18.58 -14.07 -0.68
C LYS A 19 -18.03 -12.66 -0.89
N ARG A 20 -17.70 -11.98 0.21
CA ARG A 20 -17.09 -10.65 0.26
C ARG A 20 -16.46 -10.45 1.63
N ILE A 21 -15.53 -9.51 1.73
CA ILE A 21 -15.05 -8.98 3.00
C ILE A 21 -15.22 -7.46 3.05
N GLY A 22 -15.53 -6.91 4.23
CA GLY A 22 -15.61 -5.47 4.44
C GLY A 22 -14.22 -4.88 4.68
N GLY A 23 -13.42 -4.75 3.62
CA GLY A 23 -12.02 -4.29 3.71
C GLY A 23 -11.06 -5.35 4.27
N GLY A 24 -9.83 -5.36 3.75
CA GLY A 24 -8.77 -6.29 4.14
C GLY A 24 -7.44 -5.58 4.40
N PHE A 25 -6.96 -4.80 3.41
CA PHE A 25 -5.75 -3.98 3.52
C PHE A 25 -4.49 -4.74 3.98
N GLY A 26 -4.41 -6.04 3.68
CA GLY A 26 -3.30 -6.93 4.07
C GLY A 26 -3.52 -7.68 5.38
N ALA A 27 -4.28 -7.13 6.33
CA ALA A 27 -4.47 -7.74 7.65
C ALA A 27 -5.15 -9.13 7.59
N LYS A 28 -6.05 -9.35 6.62
CA LYS A 28 -6.83 -10.59 6.46
C LYS A 28 -6.18 -11.62 5.52
N ILE A 29 -4.85 -11.65 5.42
CA ILE A 29 -4.11 -12.65 4.66
C ILE A 29 -3.71 -13.80 5.59
N ASP A 30 -2.93 -13.51 6.62
CA ASP A 30 -2.35 -14.53 7.51
C ASP A 30 -2.98 -14.53 8.90
N GLN A 31 -3.19 -13.36 9.50
CA GLN A 31 -3.64 -13.25 10.89
C GLN A 31 -5.07 -13.78 11.11
N CYS A 32 -5.89 -13.82 10.05
CA CYS A 32 -7.21 -14.46 10.12
C CYS A 32 -7.15 -15.97 10.38
N ASN A 33 -5.99 -16.61 10.17
CA ASN A 33 -5.80 -18.02 10.46
C ASN A 33 -5.94 -18.32 11.96
N ILE A 34 -5.60 -17.38 12.85
CA ILE A 34 -5.75 -17.56 14.30
C ILE A 34 -7.22 -17.80 14.66
N ILE A 35 -8.11 -16.94 14.17
CA ILE A 35 -9.55 -17.03 14.45
C ILE A 35 -10.19 -18.21 13.71
N SER A 36 -9.81 -18.46 12.45
CA SER A 36 -10.41 -19.53 11.66
C SER A 36 -10.04 -20.92 12.18
N THR A 37 -8.79 -21.11 12.61
CA THR A 37 -8.33 -22.38 13.21
C THR A 37 -8.91 -22.61 14.59
N ALA A 38 -9.01 -21.57 15.43
CA ALA A 38 -9.68 -21.65 16.73
C ALA A 38 -11.16 -22.03 16.59
N ALA A 39 -11.88 -21.41 15.64
CA ALA A 39 -13.27 -21.77 15.35
C ALA A 39 -13.40 -23.21 14.85
N ALA A 40 -12.50 -23.65 13.97
CA ALA A 40 -12.49 -25.01 13.45
C ALA A 40 -12.22 -26.05 14.55
N LEU A 41 -11.24 -25.81 15.42
CA LEU A 41 -10.92 -26.67 16.56
C LEU A 41 -12.07 -26.74 17.57
N ALA A 42 -12.69 -25.61 17.89
CA ALA A 42 -13.85 -25.57 18.76
C ALA A 42 -15.01 -26.38 18.14
N ALA A 43 -15.30 -26.18 16.84
CA ALA A 43 -16.38 -26.86 16.15
C ALA A 43 -16.20 -28.37 16.10
N THR A 44 -14.98 -28.87 15.87
CA THR A 44 -14.68 -30.31 15.86
C THR A 44 -14.77 -30.91 17.26
N THR A 45 -14.31 -30.19 18.28
CA THR A 45 -14.33 -30.65 19.67
C THR A 45 -15.76 -30.76 20.19
N ILE A 46 -16.59 -29.73 20.00
CA ILE A 46 -17.96 -29.71 20.52
C ILE A 46 -18.98 -30.36 19.57
N ARG A 47 -18.56 -30.69 18.34
CA ARG A 47 -19.38 -31.25 17.25
C ARG A 47 -20.61 -30.40 16.92
N LYS A 48 -20.45 -29.08 16.92
CA LYS A 48 -21.50 -28.11 16.55
C LYS A 48 -20.91 -26.97 15.73
N PRO A 49 -21.71 -26.30 14.88
CA PRO A 49 -21.27 -25.08 14.22
C PRO A 49 -20.84 -24.01 15.23
N VAL A 50 -19.67 -23.41 15.00
CA VAL A 50 -19.12 -22.32 15.84
C VAL A 50 -19.00 -21.06 14.99
N LYS A 51 -19.42 -19.93 15.56
CA LYS A 51 -19.22 -18.59 14.99
C LYS A 51 -18.41 -17.77 15.97
N ILE A 52 -17.26 -17.27 15.51
CA ILE A 52 -16.45 -16.31 16.25
C ILE A 52 -16.58 -14.96 15.55
N VAL A 53 -16.99 -13.95 16.32
CA VAL A 53 -16.93 -12.54 15.93
C VAL A 53 -16.16 -11.86 17.04
N VAL A 54 -15.02 -11.28 16.69
CA VAL A 54 -14.20 -10.51 17.63
C VAL A 54 -14.70 -9.06 17.66
N ASP A 55 -14.67 -8.46 18.84
CA ASP A 55 -14.81 -7.02 18.98
C ASP A 55 -13.55 -6.30 18.43
N LEU A 56 -13.63 -4.97 18.32
CA LEU A 56 -12.56 -4.18 17.73
C LEU A 56 -11.27 -4.23 18.55
N ASP A 57 -11.34 -4.22 19.87
CA ASP A 57 -10.15 -4.17 20.74
C ASP A 57 -9.38 -5.49 20.67
N THR A 58 -10.10 -6.61 20.72
CA THR A 58 -9.55 -7.94 20.49
C THR A 58 -8.96 -8.05 19.09
N ASN A 59 -9.67 -7.55 18.07
CA ASN A 59 -9.18 -7.56 16.70
C ASN A 59 -7.88 -6.74 16.56
N MET A 60 -7.81 -5.54 17.12
CA MET A 60 -6.61 -4.69 17.05
C MET A 60 -5.43 -5.31 17.79
N THR A 61 -5.69 -6.05 18.87
CA THR A 61 -4.67 -6.78 19.62
C THR A 61 -4.10 -7.97 18.83
N ILE A 62 -4.95 -8.71 18.10
CA ILE A 62 -4.53 -9.88 17.32
C ILE A 62 -3.85 -9.48 16.01
N TYR A 63 -4.46 -8.55 15.27
CA TYR A 63 -4.03 -8.20 13.92
C TYR A 63 -2.86 -7.20 13.90
N GLY A 64 -2.69 -6.42 14.98
CA GLY A 64 -1.70 -5.36 15.03
C GLY A 64 -1.95 -4.27 13.99
N GLY A 65 -0.87 -3.62 13.55
CA GLY A 65 -0.90 -2.56 12.56
C GLY A 65 0.24 -2.69 11.54
N ARG A 66 0.49 -1.62 10.80
CA ARG A 66 1.72 -1.52 9.98
C ARG A 66 2.92 -1.40 10.92
N ASP A 67 3.99 -2.10 10.58
CA ASP A 67 5.19 -2.10 11.41
C ASP A 67 5.87 -0.74 11.42
N PRO A 68 6.41 -0.30 12.57
CA PRO A 68 7.22 0.90 12.64
C PRO A 68 8.57 0.69 11.93
N PHE A 69 9.14 1.81 11.49
CA PHE A 69 10.44 1.84 10.83
C PHE A 69 11.35 2.81 11.54
N TYR A 70 12.60 2.39 11.73
CA TYR A 70 13.69 3.27 12.11
C TYR A 70 14.69 3.32 10.96
N SER A 71 14.97 4.51 10.45
CA SER A 71 15.90 4.68 9.34
C SER A 71 17.00 5.65 9.73
N THR A 72 18.24 5.28 9.43
CA THR A 72 19.39 6.18 9.44
C THR A 72 19.90 6.35 8.03
N TYR A 73 20.39 7.52 7.68
CA TYR A 73 20.89 7.78 6.34
C TYR A 73 22.05 8.76 6.33
N LYS A 74 22.84 8.66 5.27
CA LYS A 74 23.84 9.65 4.84
C LYS A 74 23.56 9.96 3.37
N VAL A 75 23.55 11.24 3.04
CA VAL A 75 23.27 11.72 1.70
C VAL A 75 24.38 12.66 1.24
N GLY A 76 24.90 12.41 0.03
CA GLY A 76 25.76 13.33 -0.69
C GLY A 76 24.91 14.10 -1.71
N VAL A 77 25.01 15.42 -1.69
CA VAL A 77 24.24 16.32 -2.56
C VAL A 77 25.16 17.42 -3.08
N ASP A 78 24.91 17.89 -4.31
CA ASP A 78 25.61 19.04 -4.86
C ASP A 78 24.93 20.38 -4.48
N ASP A 79 25.56 21.51 -4.84
CA ASP A 79 25.04 22.86 -4.56
C ASP A 79 23.70 23.14 -5.28
N GLN A 80 23.34 22.32 -6.27
CA GLN A 80 22.07 22.41 -7.00
C GLN A 80 20.99 21.50 -6.40
N GLY A 81 21.27 20.80 -5.30
CA GLY A 81 20.31 19.92 -4.66
C GLY A 81 20.07 18.59 -5.39
N LEU A 82 20.97 18.20 -6.30
CA LEU A 82 20.94 16.90 -6.95
C LEU A 82 21.66 15.86 -6.08
N LEU A 83 20.96 14.77 -5.76
CA LEU A 83 21.50 13.68 -4.96
C LEU A 83 22.58 12.92 -5.76
N GLN A 84 23.77 12.83 -5.19
CA GLN A 84 24.92 12.12 -5.77
C GLN A 84 25.07 10.71 -5.20
N ALA A 85 24.77 10.55 -3.90
CA ALA A 85 24.84 9.27 -3.22
C ALA A 85 23.85 9.24 -2.05
N VAL A 86 23.22 8.10 -1.84
CA VAL A 86 22.38 7.83 -0.67
C VAL A 86 22.82 6.51 -0.07
N GLN A 87 23.24 6.55 1.19
CA GLN A 87 23.46 5.37 2.01
C GLN A 87 22.42 5.38 3.12
N ALA A 88 21.55 4.37 3.16
CA ALA A 88 20.54 4.24 4.21
C ALA A 88 20.60 2.88 4.87
N THR A 89 20.37 2.85 6.18
CA THR A 89 20.12 1.65 6.96
C THR A 89 18.71 1.76 7.52
N ILE A 90 17.85 0.84 7.09
CA ILE A 90 16.47 0.76 7.55
C ILE A 90 16.33 -0.48 8.42
N THR A 91 15.78 -0.27 9.60
CA THR A 91 15.39 -1.31 10.55
C THR A 91 13.86 -1.29 10.63
N SER A 92 13.26 -2.44 10.39
CA SER A 92 11.82 -2.68 10.53
C SER A 92 11.63 -3.76 11.57
N ASP A 93 10.65 -3.60 12.44
CA ASP A 93 10.34 -4.63 13.44
C ASP A 93 9.85 -5.95 12.80
N SER A 94 9.42 -5.95 11.53
CA SER A 94 8.97 -7.14 10.78
C SER A 94 9.76 -7.49 9.52
N GLY A 95 10.70 -6.62 9.10
CA GLY A 95 11.56 -6.86 7.93
C GLY A 95 10.98 -6.48 6.55
N THR A 96 9.77 -5.90 6.46
CA THR A 96 9.19 -5.41 5.17
C THR A 96 9.17 -3.89 5.13
N PHE A 97 9.59 -3.24 4.03
CA PHE A 97 9.96 -1.82 3.97
C PHE A 97 9.00 -0.90 3.19
N GLU A 98 8.75 0.31 3.70
CA GLU A 98 8.10 1.41 2.98
C GLU A 98 9.11 2.50 2.59
N GLY A 99 9.75 2.34 1.43
CA GLY A 99 10.86 3.22 1.01
C GLY A 99 10.52 4.59 0.48
N VAL A 100 9.23 4.84 0.25
CA VAL A 100 8.78 6.14 -0.25
C VAL A 100 9.01 7.23 0.80
N THR A 101 8.67 6.96 2.07
CA THR A 101 8.76 7.95 3.15
C THR A 101 10.20 8.39 3.42
N LEU A 102 11.15 7.45 3.42
CA LEU A 102 12.56 7.78 3.65
C LEU A 102 13.12 8.70 2.56
N MET A 103 12.84 8.39 1.29
CA MET A 103 13.38 9.22 0.19
C MET A 103 12.75 10.61 0.18
N GLU A 104 11.45 10.72 0.49
CA GLU A 104 10.78 12.01 0.62
C GLU A 104 11.37 12.85 1.77
N GLU A 105 11.66 12.22 2.92
CA GLU A 105 12.33 12.88 4.05
C GLU A 105 13.74 13.38 3.68
N ILE A 106 14.53 12.56 2.98
CA ILE A 106 15.85 12.96 2.49
C ILE A 106 15.75 14.20 1.59
N LEU A 107 14.77 14.23 0.68
CA LEU A 107 14.58 15.35 -0.23
C LEU A 107 14.13 16.62 0.51
N ASP A 108 13.26 16.50 1.51
CA ASP A 108 12.85 17.64 2.35
C ASP A 108 14.00 18.16 3.23
N HIS A 109 14.81 17.28 3.82
CA HIS A 109 15.98 17.67 4.59
C HIS A 109 17.03 18.39 3.72
N VAL A 110 17.29 17.89 2.51
CA VAL A 110 18.15 18.55 1.53
C VAL A 110 17.61 19.93 1.14
N ALA A 111 16.30 20.03 0.88
CA ALA A 111 15.64 21.28 0.54
C ALA A 111 15.79 22.33 1.65
N ALA A 112 15.57 21.92 2.90
CA ALA A 112 15.75 22.79 4.07
C ALA A 112 17.21 23.22 4.25
N THR A 113 18.17 22.31 4.04
CA THR A 113 19.60 22.57 4.21
C THR A 113 20.12 23.57 3.17
N LEU A 114 19.67 23.45 1.92
CA LEU A 114 20.09 24.33 0.81
C LEU A 114 19.19 25.58 0.68
N ASN A 115 18.13 25.69 1.48
CA ASN A 115 17.11 26.72 1.37
C ASN A 115 16.50 26.82 -0.05
N ILE A 116 16.24 25.66 -0.65
CA ILE A 116 15.60 25.53 -1.97
C ILE A 116 14.19 24.99 -1.75
N ASP A 117 13.24 25.38 -2.60
CA ASP A 117 11.89 24.84 -2.53
C ASP A 117 11.90 23.29 -2.66
N PRO A 118 11.29 22.56 -1.70
CA PRO A 118 11.20 21.11 -1.76
C PRO A 118 10.51 20.56 -3.03
N ILE A 119 9.59 21.31 -3.65
CA ILE A 119 8.95 20.93 -4.92
C ILE A 119 9.95 20.97 -6.08
N ASP A 120 10.90 21.89 -6.04
CA ASP A 120 11.96 22.03 -7.05
C ASP A 120 13.06 20.99 -6.84
N ILE A 121 13.46 20.71 -5.60
CA ILE A 121 14.40 19.61 -5.28
C ILE A 121 13.88 18.28 -5.80
N ARG A 122 12.61 17.95 -5.53
CA ARG A 122 11.95 16.76 -6.08
C ARG A 122 11.98 16.73 -7.61
N LYS A 123 11.71 17.88 -8.26
CA LYS A 123 11.72 17.99 -9.72
C LYS A 123 13.11 17.71 -10.29
N ARG A 124 14.16 18.27 -9.68
CA ARG A 124 15.56 18.09 -10.10
C ARG A 124 15.98 16.62 -10.02
N ASN A 125 15.65 15.96 -8.91
CA ASN A 125 15.99 14.55 -8.68
C ASN A 125 15.11 13.55 -9.46
N LEU A 126 13.96 14.00 -9.98
CA LEU A 126 13.15 13.21 -10.91
C LEU A 126 13.72 13.21 -12.34
N MET A 127 14.58 14.17 -12.68
CA MET A 127 15.08 14.43 -14.04
C MET A 127 16.47 13.83 -14.31
N LEU A 128 16.92 12.84 -13.54
CA LEU A 128 18.26 12.26 -13.70
C LEU A 128 18.46 11.65 -15.10
N ASN A 129 19.45 12.24 -15.79
CA ASN A 129 19.97 11.83 -17.09
C ASN A 129 20.66 10.46 -16.96
N GLY A 130 20.21 9.50 -17.78
CA GLY A 130 20.85 8.21 -17.93
C GLY A 130 20.05 7.07 -17.28
N SER A 131 19.53 6.18 -18.13
CA SER A 131 19.09 4.82 -17.80
C SER A 131 17.94 4.67 -16.78
N THR A 132 16.68 4.86 -17.22
CA THR A 132 15.69 3.76 -17.39
C THR A 132 14.25 4.26 -17.68
N MET A 133 13.69 3.74 -18.78
CA MET A 133 12.26 3.45 -19.04
C MET A 133 11.20 4.57 -19.11
N ARG A 134 10.22 4.34 -20.02
CA ARG A 134 8.91 5.02 -20.20
C ARG A 134 8.21 5.56 -18.92
N VAL A 135 8.48 4.96 -17.77
CA VAL A 135 7.92 5.31 -16.46
C VAL A 135 8.19 6.78 -16.09
N ASN A 136 9.39 7.29 -16.36
CA ASN A 136 9.76 8.68 -16.04
C ASN A 136 8.97 9.70 -16.88
N HIS A 137 8.68 9.39 -18.16
CA HIS A 137 7.89 10.28 -19.01
C HIS A 137 6.43 10.40 -18.56
N CYS A 138 5.79 9.29 -18.19
CA CYS A 138 4.42 9.30 -17.69
C CYS A 138 4.32 10.05 -16.36
N LEU A 139 5.30 9.85 -15.46
CA LEU A 139 5.32 10.51 -14.16
C LEU A 139 5.55 12.02 -14.28
N LEU A 140 6.50 12.46 -15.12
CA LEU A 140 6.73 13.88 -15.41
C LEU A 140 5.48 14.54 -16.01
N ARG A 141 4.80 13.87 -16.96
CA ARG A 141 3.55 14.37 -17.55
C ARG A 141 2.43 14.46 -16.53
N ALA A 142 2.23 13.42 -15.72
CA ALA A 142 1.21 13.39 -14.68
C ALA A 142 1.44 14.50 -13.64
N ARG A 143 2.68 14.67 -13.20
CA ARG A 143 3.09 15.75 -12.29
C ARG A 143 2.80 17.13 -12.90
N ALA A 144 3.20 17.38 -14.15
CA ALA A 144 2.94 18.66 -14.82
C ALA A 144 1.44 18.95 -14.95
N ARG A 145 0.65 17.95 -15.35
CA ARG A 145 -0.82 18.06 -15.42
C ARG A 145 -1.44 18.35 -14.06
N LEU A 146 -0.99 17.66 -13.01
CA LEU A 146 -1.49 17.87 -11.65
C LEU A 146 -1.11 19.27 -11.13
N ALA A 147 0.13 19.69 -11.33
CA ALA A 147 0.61 21.01 -10.93
C ALA A 147 -0.21 22.14 -11.58
N GLY A 148 -0.49 22.02 -12.88
CA GLY A 148 -1.34 22.96 -13.61
C GLY A 148 -2.80 22.91 -13.15
N LYS A 149 -3.41 21.72 -13.05
CA LYS A 149 -4.82 21.59 -12.62
C LYS A 149 -5.05 22.08 -11.19
N ALA A 150 -4.05 21.96 -10.33
CA ALA A 150 -4.14 22.36 -8.92
C ALA A 150 -3.65 23.80 -8.67
N ASP A 151 -3.25 24.54 -9.71
CA ASP A 151 -2.69 25.90 -9.64
C ASP A 151 -1.62 26.05 -8.55
N VAL A 152 -0.66 25.12 -8.54
CA VAL A 152 0.32 25.00 -7.44
C VAL A 152 1.09 26.29 -7.21
N ASP A 153 1.51 26.98 -8.26
CA ASP A 153 2.28 28.22 -8.14
C ASP A 153 1.47 29.36 -7.50
N ALA A 154 0.23 29.56 -7.96
CA ALA A 154 -0.67 30.56 -7.37
C ALA A 154 -0.99 30.22 -5.90
N ARG A 155 -1.22 28.95 -5.58
CA ARG A 155 -1.49 28.51 -4.20
C ARG A 155 -0.26 28.62 -3.30
N LYS A 156 0.95 28.41 -3.82
CA LYS A 156 2.19 28.66 -3.07
C LYS A 156 2.29 30.12 -2.66
N GLN A 157 2.02 31.04 -3.58
CA GLN A 157 2.01 32.47 -3.27
C GLN A 157 0.94 32.80 -2.20
N ALA A 158 -0.29 32.32 -2.37
CA ALA A 158 -1.37 32.53 -1.40
C ALA A 158 -1.03 31.94 -0.01
N VAL A 159 -0.32 30.81 0.03
CA VAL A 159 0.18 30.22 1.29
C VAL A 159 1.22 31.12 1.95
N ALA A 160 2.16 31.68 1.17
CA ALA A 160 3.17 32.61 1.69
C ALA A 160 2.53 33.87 2.27
N GLU A 161 1.60 34.50 1.53
CA GLU A 161 0.84 35.68 1.98
C GLU A 161 0.05 35.38 3.27
N PHE A 162 -0.65 34.25 3.32
CA PHE A 162 -1.37 33.81 4.51
C PHE A 162 -0.42 33.64 5.70
N ASN A 163 0.74 33.01 5.49
CA ASN A 163 1.72 32.76 6.54
C ASN A 163 2.38 34.04 7.05
N GLN A 164 2.53 35.07 6.22
CA GLN A 164 3.01 36.39 6.66
C GLN A 164 1.97 37.12 7.50
N ALA A 165 0.70 37.05 7.10
CA ALA A 165 -0.40 37.72 7.80
C ALA A 165 -0.82 37.03 9.12
N ASN A 166 -0.47 35.76 9.33
CA ASN A 166 -0.93 34.97 10.47
C ASN A 166 0.23 34.46 11.33
N ARG A 167 0.31 34.92 12.59
CA ARG A 167 1.33 34.46 13.55
C ARG A 167 1.11 33.02 14.02
N TRP A 168 -0.13 32.67 14.38
CA TRP A 168 -0.47 31.41 15.09
C TRP A 168 -1.10 30.33 14.22
N LYS A 169 -1.37 30.62 12.94
CA LYS A 169 -1.91 29.67 11.98
C LYS A 169 -1.06 29.74 10.74
N LYS A 170 -0.56 28.59 10.28
CA LYS A 170 0.22 28.47 9.06
C LYS A 170 -0.46 27.49 8.10
N ARG A 171 -0.19 27.67 6.82
CA ARG A 171 -0.56 26.75 5.75
C ARG A 171 0.71 26.21 5.10
N GLY A 172 0.61 25.01 4.56
CA GLY A 172 1.65 24.38 3.76
C GLY A 172 1.05 23.83 2.47
N ILE A 173 1.88 23.68 1.46
CA ILE A 173 1.54 23.01 0.21
C ILE A 173 2.74 22.16 -0.21
N ALA A 174 2.47 20.95 -0.68
CA ALA A 174 3.48 20.01 -1.16
C ALA A 174 2.98 19.35 -2.45
N LEU A 175 3.92 18.96 -3.32
CA LEU A 175 3.65 18.20 -4.53
C LEU A 175 4.66 17.05 -4.62
N MET A 176 4.18 15.83 -4.36
CA MET A 176 4.97 14.62 -4.38
C MET A 176 4.71 13.82 -5.65
N SER A 177 5.70 13.02 -6.07
CA SER A 177 5.59 12.12 -7.22
C SER A 177 5.78 10.69 -6.73
N MET A 178 4.89 9.79 -7.11
CA MET A 178 4.94 8.39 -6.69
C MET A 178 5.07 7.49 -7.91
N SER A 179 6.02 6.57 -7.86
CA SER A 179 6.12 5.44 -8.77
C SER A 179 5.92 4.15 -7.96
N TRP A 180 4.96 3.34 -8.37
CA TRP A 180 4.66 2.04 -7.74
C TRP A 180 4.83 0.93 -8.79
N PRO A 181 6.04 0.35 -8.92
CA PRO A 181 6.25 -0.74 -9.86
C PRO A 181 5.47 -1.97 -9.37
N HIS A 182 4.53 -2.44 -10.18
CA HIS A 182 3.80 -3.67 -9.89
C HIS A 182 4.44 -4.84 -10.62
N SER A 183 5.21 -5.65 -9.90
CA SER A 183 5.68 -6.95 -10.38
C SER A 183 4.73 -8.02 -9.86
N VAL A 184 3.71 -8.38 -10.64
CA VAL A 184 2.98 -9.63 -10.38
C VAL A 184 3.92 -10.77 -10.75
N ASP A 185 4.20 -11.66 -9.82
CA ASP A 185 4.80 -12.93 -10.17
C ASP A 185 3.78 -13.74 -10.97
N LEU A 186 3.87 -13.66 -12.31
CA LEU A 186 3.00 -14.38 -13.24
C LEU A 186 3.13 -15.91 -13.14
N ARG A 187 3.98 -16.43 -12.25
CA ARG A 187 4.08 -17.86 -11.98
C ARG A 187 2.92 -18.41 -11.14
N TYR A 188 2.08 -17.58 -10.53
CA TYR A 188 0.89 -18.06 -9.82
C TYR A 188 -0.27 -18.32 -10.79
N PRO A 189 -0.76 -19.57 -10.90
CA PRO A 189 -1.92 -19.86 -11.73
C PRO A 189 -3.19 -19.32 -11.07
N PHE A 190 -3.91 -18.42 -11.74
CA PHE A 190 -5.23 -17.97 -11.33
C PHE A 190 -6.30 -18.82 -12.01
N SER A 191 -6.91 -19.73 -11.26
CA SER A 191 -7.97 -20.59 -11.77
C SER A 191 -9.33 -19.87 -11.75
N VAL A 192 -10.09 -20.05 -12.83
CA VAL A 192 -11.46 -19.54 -12.99
C VAL A 192 -12.35 -20.71 -13.44
N LEU A 193 -13.53 -20.81 -12.85
CA LEU A 193 -14.60 -21.72 -13.23
C LEU A 193 -15.74 -20.92 -13.86
N VAL A 194 -16.11 -21.29 -15.08
CA VAL A 194 -17.27 -20.73 -15.79
C VAL A 194 -18.25 -21.87 -16.04
N SER A 195 -19.49 -21.68 -15.59
CA SER A 195 -20.60 -22.61 -15.82
C SER A 195 -21.65 -21.94 -16.67
N ILE A 196 -22.10 -22.62 -17.73
CA ILE A 196 -23.15 -22.16 -18.63
C ILE A 196 -24.33 -23.11 -18.44
N ASN A 197 -25.47 -22.57 -18.04
CA ASN A 197 -26.69 -23.34 -17.87
C ASN A 197 -27.31 -23.62 -19.24
N ALA A 198 -27.40 -24.89 -19.60
CA ALA A 198 -27.88 -25.31 -20.90
C ALA A 198 -29.36 -24.99 -21.16
N ARG A 199 -30.18 -24.76 -20.11
CA ARG A 199 -31.62 -24.52 -20.27
C ARG A 199 -31.98 -23.08 -20.60
N ASP A 200 -31.31 -22.12 -19.98
CA ASP A 200 -31.63 -20.69 -20.08
C ASP A 200 -30.46 -19.83 -20.58
N GLY A 201 -29.28 -20.44 -20.79
CA GLY A 201 -28.07 -19.75 -21.22
C GLY A 201 -27.43 -18.87 -20.14
N SER A 202 -27.91 -18.92 -18.89
CA SER A 202 -27.31 -18.16 -17.79
C SER A 202 -25.87 -18.60 -17.52
N VAL A 203 -25.02 -17.64 -17.15
CA VAL A 203 -23.58 -17.88 -16.92
C VAL A 203 -23.26 -17.59 -15.46
N ALA A 204 -22.61 -18.54 -14.79
CA ALA A 204 -22.05 -18.37 -13.46
C ALA A 204 -20.52 -18.40 -13.53
N VAL A 205 -19.86 -17.41 -12.94
CA VAL A 205 -18.40 -17.29 -12.92
C VAL A 205 -17.91 -17.33 -11.47
N SER A 206 -16.85 -18.09 -11.22
CA SER A 206 -16.16 -18.16 -9.93
C SER A 206 -14.66 -18.12 -10.15
N HIS A 207 -13.93 -17.35 -9.34
CA HIS A 207 -12.47 -17.20 -9.43
C HIS A 207 -11.84 -17.18 -8.04
N GLY A 208 -10.53 -17.38 -7.96
CA GLY A 208 -9.79 -17.35 -6.68
C GLY A 208 -9.68 -15.97 -6.02
N GLY A 209 -9.99 -14.89 -6.73
CA GLY A 209 -9.98 -13.52 -6.18
C GLY A 209 -11.09 -13.29 -5.14
N THR A 210 -10.79 -12.48 -4.11
CA THR A 210 -11.76 -12.12 -3.06
C THR A 210 -12.19 -10.66 -3.20
N GLU A 211 -13.50 -10.42 -3.28
CA GLU A 211 -14.07 -9.08 -3.25
C GLU A 211 -13.96 -8.45 -1.86
N MET A 212 -13.28 -7.31 -1.80
CA MET A 212 -13.02 -6.56 -0.56
C MET A 212 -13.33 -5.06 -0.66
N GLY A 213 -14.00 -4.64 -1.74
CA GLY A 213 -14.34 -3.26 -2.07
C GLY A 213 -13.59 -2.69 -3.28
N GLN A 214 -12.63 -3.44 -3.84
CA GLN A 214 -11.85 -3.05 -5.02
C GLN A 214 -12.59 -3.30 -6.34
N GLY A 215 -13.75 -3.98 -6.30
CA GLY A 215 -14.60 -4.24 -7.45
C GLY A 215 -14.05 -5.33 -8.37
N ILE A 216 -13.42 -6.37 -7.80
CA ILE A 216 -12.88 -7.48 -8.61
C ILE A 216 -14.00 -8.28 -9.28
N ASN A 217 -15.14 -8.45 -8.60
CA ASN A 217 -16.27 -9.18 -9.19
C ASN A 217 -17.03 -8.36 -10.24
N THR A 218 -16.76 -7.05 -10.33
CA THR A 218 -17.38 -6.14 -11.30
C THR A 218 -16.53 -5.97 -12.56
N LYS A 219 -15.21 -6.13 -12.44
CA LYS A 219 -14.25 -6.06 -13.55
C LYS A 219 -14.25 -7.36 -14.34
#